data_AF-A0A3N4IAA5-F1
#
_entry.id   AF-A0A3N4IAA5-F1
#
_cell.length_a   1.000
_cell.length_b   1.000
_cell.length_c   1.000
_cell.angle_alpha   90.00
_cell.angle_beta   90.00
_cell.angle_gamma   90.00
#
_symmetry.space_group_name_H-M   'P 1'
#
loop_
_entity.id
_entity.type
_entity.pdbx_description
1 polymer ?
#
loop_
_entity_poly.entity_id
_entity_poly.type
_entity_poly.pdbx_seq_one_letter_code
_entity_poly.pdbx_strand_id
1 'polypeptide(L)'
;MVPLKSLSIFSLSLLSQFVNGVAIATTDTKSPALAASCPDSDGKIIVDANSKVRFYVQCATDRPGGDIPGPTPWVNSIEECIAACASTPDCVAAAYGVGTPGPCFLKSNLGFPNANGGIVTVFRDGGMSGLSCPSGANKKLVINADTFHTVKCFWPRNPEPDGFGVTVLSPSFEECLKSCDARRDIGCNFATFYPGQDVVRGQSVPAPGGKCVFSKKLSVAILPDLNAWWGVRDSMCPTRDGKTVLSEGISIDAPGRKYEIKCNSDWLENDLEEEPRQTDTLSACLNECDRRQPHCRGVVWSISQGTCFFKGGKPGVIVPSRPGLIRAKVIAK
;
A
#
# COMPACT_ATOMS: atom_id res chain seq x y z
N MET A 1 12.29 21.01 66.56
CA MET A 1 13.62 21.64 66.66
C MET A 1 14.16 21.74 65.24
N VAL A 2 14.40 22.87 64.57
CA VAL A 2 14.41 24.31 64.85
C VAL A 2 14.18 24.99 63.47
N PRO A 3 13.44 26.11 63.35
CA PRO A 3 13.33 26.85 62.09
C PRO A 3 14.54 27.80 61.95
N LEU A 4 15.20 27.81 60.78
CA LEU A 4 16.23 28.82 60.51
C LEU A 4 15.63 30.07 59.86
N LYS A 5 16.02 31.19 60.47
CA LYS A 5 15.58 32.56 60.27
C LYS A 5 16.10 33.17 58.98
N SER A 6 15.27 34.06 58.46
CA SER A 6 15.57 35.31 57.75
C SER A 6 16.94 35.93 58.07
N LEU A 7 17.64 36.37 57.03
CA LEU A 7 18.41 37.61 57.04
C LEU A 7 18.45 38.20 55.61
N SER A 8 17.70 39.29 55.46
CA SER A 8 17.90 40.33 54.45
C SER A 8 19.11 41.19 54.87
N ILE A 9 19.78 41.87 53.91
CA ILE A 9 20.13 43.31 53.95
C ILE A 9 21.34 43.69 53.03
N PHE A 10 21.19 44.86 52.36
CA PHE A 10 22.13 45.79 51.66
C PHE A 10 22.93 45.25 50.44
N SER A 11 22.67 45.65 49.20
CA SER A 11 22.74 46.99 48.55
C SER A 11 24.11 47.66 48.65
N LEU A 12 24.87 47.66 47.54
CA LEU A 12 25.74 48.77 47.16
C LEU A 12 25.98 48.74 45.64
N SER A 13 25.48 49.77 44.99
CA SER A 13 25.74 50.16 43.60
C SER A 13 27.14 50.73 43.43
N LEU A 14 27.86 50.37 42.36
CA LEU A 14 28.86 51.26 41.78
C LEU A 14 28.90 51.10 40.25
N LEU A 15 28.87 52.26 39.58
CA LEU A 15 28.86 52.46 38.14
C LEU A 15 30.14 51.94 37.46
N SER A 16 29.99 51.44 36.23
CA SER A 16 30.95 51.74 35.17
C SER A 16 30.22 51.84 33.83
N GLN A 17 30.60 52.85 33.07
CA GLN A 17 29.94 53.38 31.89
C GLN A 17 30.81 53.12 30.64
N PHE A 18 30.12 53.03 29.49
CA PHE A 18 30.57 53.26 28.11
C PHE A 18 31.69 52.38 27.51
N VAL A 19 31.29 51.53 26.55
CA VAL A 19 31.89 51.51 25.20
C VAL A 19 30.80 51.32 24.14
N ASN A 20 30.76 52.25 23.19
CA ASN A 20 30.03 52.15 21.93
C ASN A 20 30.69 51.07 21.05
N GLY A 21 29.87 50.18 20.48
CA GLY A 21 30.31 49.21 19.49
C GLY A 21 29.13 48.68 18.69
N VAL A 22 28.91 49.27 17.52
CA VAL A 22 27.96 48.80 16.50
C VAL A 22 28.42 47.43 15.97
N ALA A 23 27.53 46.44 15.98
CA ALA A 23 27.56 45.33 15.02
C ALA A 23 26.15 44.75 14.84
N ILE A 24 25.55 45.07 13.70
CA ILE A 24 24.42 44.37 13.10
C ILE A 24 24.95 43.05 12.57
N ALA A 25 24.39 41.93 13.04
CA ALA A 25 24.41 40.66 12.34
C ALA A 25 23.25 39.78 12.84
N THR A 26 22.06 40.01 12.30
CA THR A 26 21.01 38.99 12.28
C THR A 26 21.49 37.89 11.33
N THR A 27 22.16 36.88 11.86
CA THR A 27 22.35 35.61 11.15
C THR A 27 21.01 34.90 11.16
N ASP A 28 20.21 35.21 10.14
CA ASP A 28 19.08 34.40 9.71
C ASP A 28 19.65 33.02 9.35
N THR A 29 19.51 32.07 10.27
CA THR A 29 19.77 30.66 10.00
C THR A 29 18.71 30.18 9.03
N LYS A 30 18.94 30.45 7.74
CA LYS A 30 18.32 29.73 6.62
C LYS A 30 18.60 28.25 6.87
N SER A 31 17.58 27.55 7.40
CA SER A 31 17.53 26.10 7.43
C SER A 31 18.03 25.59 6.08
N PRO A 32 18.98 24.64 6.04
CA PRO A 32 19.56 24.21 4.78
C PRO A 32 18.43 23.66 3.91
N ALA A 33 18.00 24.46 2.94
CA ALA A 33 17.14 24.01 1.88
C ALA A 33 17.94 22.89 1.22
N LEU A 34 17.45 21.67 1.38
CA LEU A 34 18.01 20.47 0.81
C LEU A 34 17.96 20.66 -0.71
N ALA A 35 19.03 21.19 -1.31
CA ALA A 35 19.13 21.30 -2.76
C ALA A 35 18.97 19.88 -3.30
N ALA A 36 17.90 19.59 -4.05
CA ALA A 36 17.65 18.25 -4.53
C ALA A 36 18.68 17.90 -5.61
N SER A 37 19.81 17.35 -5.18
CA SER A 37 20.80 16.78 -6.10
C SER A 37 20.27 15.45 -6.59
N CYS A 38 19.79 15.40 -7.82
CA CYS A 38 19.61 14.11 -8.50
C CYS A 38 21.00 13.54 -8.86
N PRO A 39 21.24 12.24 -8.66
CA PRO A 39 20.27 11.19 -8.34
C PRO A 39 19.96 11.01 -6.84
N ASP A 40 20.74 11.59 -5.93
CA ASP A 40 20.64 11.32 -4.48
C ASP A 40 19.27 11.64 -3.88
N SER A 41 18.50 12.53 -4.50
CA SER A 41 17.17 12.91 -4.05
C SER A 41 16.03 12.03 -4.59
N ASP A 42 16.32 11.03 -5.43
CA ASP A 42 15.28 10.18 -6.01
C ASP A 42 14.49 9.43 -4.92
N GLY A 43 13.16 9.48 -5.01
CA GLY A 43 12.25 8.90 -4.02
C GLY A 43 12.16 9.64 -2.69
N LYS A 44 12.93 10.72 -2.47
CA LYS A 44 12.85 11.54 -1.25
C LYS A 44 11.66 12.49 -1.30
N ILE A 45 11.26 12.95 -0.11
CA ILE A 45 10.25 13.99 0.07
C ILE A 45 10.96 15.31 0.35
N ILE A 46 10.60 16.35 -0.39
CA ILE A 46 10.98 17.74 -0.15
C ILE A 46 9.76 18.48 0.40
N VAL A 47 9.96 19.30 1.42
CA VAL A 47 8.91 20.15 1.98
C VAL A 47 9.17 21.57 1.52
N ASP A 48 8.23 22.16 0.79
CA ASP A 48 8.30 23.56 0.42
C ASP A 48 8.38 24.42 1.69
N ALA A 49 9.39 25.28 1.76
CA ALA A 49 9.70 26.03 2.97
C ALA A 49 8.57 27.00 3.35
N ASN A 50 7.84 27.52 2.36
CA ASN A 50 6.84 28.57 2.54
C ASN A 50 5.46 27.98 2.85
N SER A 51 4.94 27.14 1.96
CA SER A 51 3.60 26.56 2.05
C SER A 51 3.52 25.32 2.95
N LYS A 52 4.67 24.72 3.30
CA LYS A 52 4.78 23.41 3.98
C LYS A 52 4.18 22.24 3.19
N VAL A 53 3.86 22.43 1.90
CA VAL A 53 3.42 21.36 1.02
C VAL A 53 4.59 20.40 0.79
N ARG A 54 4.30 19.10 0.91
CA ARG A 54 5.27 18.02 0.71
C ARG A 54 5.26 17.58 -0.75
N PHE A 55 6.40 17.29 -1.34
CA PHE A 55 6.56 16.81 -2.71
C PHE A 55 7.50 15.60 -2.76
N TYR A 56 7.11 14.56 -3.49
CA TYR A 56 8.02 13.47 -3.84
C TYR A 56 8.87 13.84 -5.05
N VAL A 57 10.14 13.45 -5.04
CA VAL A 57 11.08 13.67 -6.14
C VAL A 57 11.21 12.40 -6.97
N GLN A 58 11.19 12.55 -8.29
CA GLN A 58 11.55 11.55 -9.29
C GLN A 58 12.63 12.10 -10.20
N CYS A 59 13.83 11.56 -10.05
CA CYS A 59 14.97 11.90 -10.88
C CYS A 59 14.88 11.21 -12.25
N ALA A 60 15.45 11.84 -13.28
CA ALA A 60 15.53 11.31 -14.64
C ALA A 60 14.18 10.83 -15.22
N THR A 61 13.09 11.49 -14.81
CA THR A 61 11.71 11.09 -15.15
C THR A 61 10.94 12.33 -15.58
N ASP A 62 10.41 12.29 -16.79
CA ASP A 62 9.40 13.22 -17.30
C ASP A 62 8.00 12.61 -17.18
N ARG A 63 7.00 13.45 -16.96
CA ARG A 63 5.59 13.06 -16.93
C ARG A 63 4.81 13.95 -17.89
N PRO A 64 4.78 13.60 -19.19
CA PRO A 64 4.18 14.46 -20.21
C PRO A 64 2.67 14.64 -20.00
N GLY A 65 2.18 15.79 -20.45
CA GLY A 65 0.79 16.19 -20.31
C GLY A 65 0.48 16.91 -18.99
N GLY A 66 -0.77 17.33 -18.86
CA GLY A 66 -1.28 18.00 -17.65
C GLY A 66 -0.80 19.43 -17.46
N ASP A 67 -0.03 20.00 -18.40
CA ASP A 67 0.54 21.33 -18.27
C ASP A 67 -0.54 22.38 -18.02
N ILE A 68 -0.34 23.18 -16.97
CA ILE A 68 -1.24 24.27 -16.63
C ILE A 68 -1.07 25.36 -17.69
N PRO A 69 -2.16 25.83 -18.33
CA PRO A 69 -2.06 26.89 -19.33
C PRO A 69 -1.41 28.16 -18.77
N GLY A 70 -0.44 28.71 -19.49
CA GLY A 70 0.26 29.93 -19.10
C GLY A 70 1.74 29.94 -19.49
N PRO A 71 2.48 31.02 -19.17
CA PRO A 71 3.92 31.06 -19.39
C PRO A 71 4.61 30.04 -18.47
N THR A 72 5.50 29.22 -19.04
CA THR A 72 6.35 28.31 -18.27
C THR A 72 7.38 29.12 -17.47
N PRO A 73 7.39 29.07 -16.13
CA PRO A 73 8.45 29.69 -15.34
C PRO A 73 9.83 29.13 -15.69
N TRP A 74 10.84 29.99 -15.75
CA TRP A 74 12.23 29.59 -15.85
C TRP A 74 12.91 29.88 -14.52
N VAL A 75 13.41 28.84 -13.87
CA VAL A 75 13.87 28.88 -12.48
C VAL A 75 15.29 28.33 -12.37
N ASN A 76 16.01 28.73 -11.34
CA ASN A 76 17.41 28.36 -11.16
C ASN A 76 17.61 27.03 -10.43
N SER A 77 16.55 26.52 -9.80
CA SER A 77 16.58 25.27 -9.06
C SER A 77 15.23 24.55 -9.02
N ILE A 78 15.26 23.28 -8.63
CA ILE A 78 14.07 22.47 -8.39
C ILE A 78 13.23 22.99 -7.22
N GLU A 79 13.83 23.58 -6.19
CA GLU A 79 13.11 24.17 -5.05
C GLU A 79 12.29 25.38 -5.50
N GLU A 80 12.82 26.20 -6.40
CA GLU A 80 12.07 27.30 -7.00
C GLU A 80 10.90 26.76 -7.86
N CYS A 81 11.11 25.64 -8.57
CA CYS A 81 10.03 24.98 -9.30
C CYS A 81 8.94 24.40 -8.37
N ILE A 82 9.34 23.78 -7.25
CA ILE A 82 8.46 23.30 -6.20
C ILE A 82 7.65 24.46 -5.62
N ALA A 83 8.30 25.57 -5.28
CA ALA A 83 7.64 26.76 -4.73
C ALA A 83 6.64 27.36 -5.73
N ALA A 84 7.00 27.43 -7.02
CA ALA A 84 6.09 27.84 -8.08
C ALA A 84 4.85 26.95 -8.13
N CYS A 85 5.04 25.62 -8.14
CA CYS A 85 3.91 24.69 -8.10
C CYS A 85 3.09 24.79 -6.81
N ALA A 86 3.73 24.92 -5.64
CA ALA A 86 3.04 25.04 -4.37
C ALA A 86 2.13 26.28 -4.30
N SER A 87 2.56 27.38 -4.92
CA SER A 87 1.81 28.65 -4.98
C SER A 87 0.73 28.70 -6.07
N THR A 88 0.80 27.81 -7.07
CA THR A 88 -0.15 27.79 -8.19
C THR A 88 -1.37 26.92 -7.85
N PRO A 89 -2.60 27.46 -7.92
CA PRO A 89 -3.82 26.68 -7.80
C PRO A 89 -3.82 25.50 -8.77
N ASP A 90 -4.38 24.37 -8.32
CA ASP A 90 -4.49 23.12 -9.10
C ASP A 90 -3.16 22.47 -9.53
N CYS A 91 -2.00 23.05 -9.24
CA CYS A 91 -0.71 22.40 -9.53
C CYS A 91 -0.47 21.22 -8.60
N VAL A 92 -0.56 20.00 -9.11
CA VAL A 92 -0.32 18.77 -8.35
C VAL A 92 1.08 18.22 -8.59
N ALA A 93 1.76 18.64 -9.66
CA ALA A 93 3.10 18.22 -10.04
C ALA A 93 3.85 19.29 -10.83
N ALA A 94 5.16 19.18 -10.92
CA ALA A 94 5.98 19.97 -11.82
C ALA A 94 7.12 19.13 -12.40
N ALA A 95 7.50 19.43 -13.63
CA ALA A 95 8.67 18.85 -14.30
C ALA A 95 9.70 19.96 -14.54
N TYR A 96 10.87 19.85 -13.92
CA TYR A 96 11.96 20.80 -14.04
C TYR A 96 13.00 20.29 -15.04
N GLY A 97 13.23 21.05 -16.10
CA GLY A 97 14.36 20.87 -17.01
C GLY A 97 15.66 21.23 -16.30
N VAL A 98 16.53 20.24 -16.12
CA VAL A 98 17.81 20.41 -15.42
C VAL A 98 18.66 21.45 -16.16
N GLY A 99 18.92 22.58 -15.50
CA GLY A 99 19.67 23.71 -16.04
C GLY A 99 19.43 24.97 -15.23
N THR A 100 20.36 25.93 -15.27
CA THR A 100 20.25 27.19 -14.53
C THR A 100 20.38 28.38 -15.50
N PRO A 101 19.27 29.04 -15.90
CA PRO A 101 17.88 28.68 -15.58
C PRO A 101 17.40 27.48 -16.41
N GLY A 102 16.38 26.81 -15.89
CA GLY A 102 15.71 25.67 -16.52
C GLY A 102 14.19 25.85 -16.52
N PRO A 103 13.47 25.32 -17.51
CA PRO A 103 12.01 25.44 -17.55
C PRO A 103 11.36 24.61 -16.43
N CYS A 104 10.32 25.16 -15.81
CA CYS A 104 9.50 24.51 -14.80
C CYS A 104 8.08 24.32 -15.33
N PHE A 105 7.78 23.13 -15.85
CA PHE A 105 6.46 22.81 -16.39
C PHE A 105 5.51 22.44 -15.24
N LEU A 106 4.64 23.37 -14.84
CA LEU A 106 3.63 23.16 -13.80
C LEU A 106 2.47 22.32 -14.35
N LYS A 107 2.00 21.34 -13.58
CA LYS A 107 1.04 20.33 -14.04
C LYS A 107 -0.15 20.18 -13.09
N SER A 108 -1.34 20.13 -13.68
CA SER A 108 -2.63 19.91 -13.04
C SER A 108 -2.99 18.43 -12.84
N ASN A 109 -2.29 17.54 -13.54
CA ASN A 109 -2.39 16.11 -13.35
C ASN A 109 -1.01 15.45 -13.43
N LEU A 110 -0.93 14.21 -12.99
CA LEU A 110 0.28 13.41 -13.06
C LEU A 110 0.21 12.51 -14.29
N GLY A 111 0.91 12.87 -15.36
CA GLY A 111 1.07 12.03 -16.54
C GLY A 111 1.82 10.72 -16.24
N PHE A 112 1.83 9.81 -17.21
CA PHE A 112 2.60 8.58 -17.08
C PHE A 112 4.10 8.86 -17.10
N PRO A 113 4.92 8.14 -16.32
CA PRO A 113 6.35 8.36 -16.27
C PRO A 113 7.04 7.94 -17.58
N ASN A 114 7.94 8.77 -18.07
CA ASN A 114 8.82 8.53 -19.20
C ASN A 114 10.27 8.81 -18.76
N ALA A 115 11.20 7.92 -19.05
CA ALA A 115 12.60 8.11 -18.68
C ALA A 115 13.21 9.27 -19.48
N ASN A 116 13.69 10.29 -18.77
CA ASN A 116 14.35 11.45 -19.37
C ASN A 116 15.38 12.04 -18.40
N GLY A 117 16.66 11.80 -18.65
CA GLY A 117 17.77 12.26 -17.79
C GLY A 117 17.89 13.79 -17.67
N GLY A 118 17.26 14.56 -18.55
CA GLY A 118 17.23 16.02 -18.49
C GLY A 118 16.10 16.60 -17.64
N ILE A 119 15.28 15.76 -17.00
CA ILE A 119 14.08 16.19 -16.27
C ILE A 119 14.08 15.63 -14.84
N VAL A 120 13.73 16.48 -13.88
CA VAL A 120 13.37 16.10 -12.52
C VAL A 120 11.88 16.38 -12.32
N THR A 121 11.10 15.36 -12.03
CA THR A 121 9.68 15.52 -11.71
C THR A 121 9.49 15.58 -10.21
N VAL A 122 8.64 16.51 -9.76
CA VAL A 122 8.16 16.59 -8.38
C VAL A 122 6.64 16.55 -8.37
N PHE A 123 6.04 15.93 -7.37
CA PHE A 123 4.58 15.93 -7.23
C PHE A 123 4.15 15.95 -5.79
N ARG A 124 3.05 16.66 -5.49
CA ARG A 124 2.56 16.86 -4.13
C ARG A 124 2.31 15.51 -3.46
N ASP A 125 2.57 15.42 -2.17
CA ASP A 125 2.12 14.33 -1.31
C ASP A 125 0.59 14.40 -1.24
N GLY A 126 -0.08 13.50 -1.96
CA GLY A 126 -1.52 13.59 -2.28
C GLY A 126 -1.87 14.22 -3.64
N GLY A 127 -0.92 14.81 -4.36
CA GLY A 127 -1.07 15.28 -5.75
C GLY A 127 -1.29 14.15 -6.78
N MET A 128 -1.10 12.90 -6.35
CA MET A 128 -1.58 11.72 -7.07
C MET A 128 -3.11 11.58 -7.05
N SER A 129 -3.86 12.57 -6.56
CA SER A 129 -5.34 12.59 -6.58
C SER A 129 -5.97 12.37 -7.97
N GLY A 130 -5.21 12.55 -9.06
CA GLY A 130 -5.62 12.18 -10.42
C GLY A 130 -5.39 10.70 -10.79
N LEU A 131 -4.43 10.02 -10.17
CA LEU A 131 -4.30 8.56 -10.12
C LEU A 131 -4.94 8.12 -8.80
N SER A 132 -6.25 8.34 -8.68
CA SER A 132 -6.99 7.83 -7.55
C SER A 132 -6.82 6.31 -7.54
N CYS A 133 -6.36 5.78 -6.42
CA CYS A 133 -6.32 4.35 -6.26
C CYS A 133 -7.74 3.84 -6.50
N PRO A 134 -7.98 2.95 -7.48
CA PRO A 134 -9.32 2.76 -8.04
C PRO A 134 -10.41 2.44 -7.01
N SER A 135 -10.01 1.89 -5.86
CA SER A 135 -10.89 1.59 -4.73
C SER A 135 -10.51 2.29 -3.42
N GLY A 136 -9.39 3.01 -3.36
CA GLY A 136 -8.80 3.54 -2.12
C GLY A 136 -7.88 2.53 -1.41
N ALA A 137 -6.82 3.02 -0.78
CA ALA A 137 -5.84 2.19 -0.10
C ALA A 137 -6.47 1.37 1.03
N ASN A 138 -6.05 0.11 1.13
CA ASN A 138 -6.54 -0.90 2.06
C ASN A 138 -8.01 -1.28 1.90
N LYS A 139 -8.69 -0.83 0.84
CA LYS A 139 -10.05 -1.31 0.57
C LYS A 139 -10.02 -2.71 -0.02
N LYS A 140 -11.04 -3.48 0.33
CA LYS A 140 -11.34 -4.77 -0.28
C LYS A 140 -12.10 -4.51 -1.58
N LEU A 141 -11.51 -4.90 -2.69
CA LEU A 141 -12.13 -4.85 -4.00
C LEU A 141 -12.61 -6.26 -4.36
N VAL A 142 -13.93 -6.44 -4.42
CA VAL A 142 -14.55 -7.70 -4.84
C VAL A 142 -14.44 -7.79 -6.36
N ILE A 143 -13.71 -8.79 -6.86
CA ILE A 143 -13.46 -8.97 -8.30
C ILE A 143 -14.45 -9.98 -8.89
N ASN A 144 -14.68 -11.09 -8.19
CA ASN A 144 -15.72 -12.06 -8.50
C ASN A 144 -16.48 -12.45 -7.23
N ALA A 145 -17.54 -13.25 -7.38
CA ALA A 145 -18.35 -13.73 -6.24
C ALA A 145 -17.55 -14.47 -5.15
N ASP A 146 -16.39 -15.03 -5.49
CA ASP A 146 -15.54 -15.84 -4.60
C ASP A 146 -14.18 -15.20 -4.26
N THR A 147 -13.91 -13.99 -4.75
CA THR A 147 -12.58 -13.38 -4.66
C THR A 147 -12.65 -11.88 -4.41
N PHE A 148 -11.95 -11.42 -3.36
CA PHE A 148 -11.58 -10.03 -3.24
C PHE A 148 -10.07 -9.88 -3.13
N HIS A 149 -9.63 -8.68 -3.49
CA HIS A 149 -8.25 -8.25 -3.32
C HIS A 149 -8.22 -7.10 -2.33
N THR A 150 -7.34 -7.18 -1.33
CA THR A 150 -6.99 -6.00 -0.55
C THR A 150 -6.07 -5.13 -1.38
N VAL A 151 -6.57 -3.95 -1.74
CA VAL A 151 -5.84 -3.00 -2.58
C VAL A 151 -4.81 -2.27 -1.74
N LYS A 152 -3.54 -2.33 -2.13
CA LYS A 152 -2.47 -1.49 -1.58
C LYS A 152 -1.99 -0.55 -2.68
N CYS A 153 -2.00 0.73 -2.41
CA CYS A 153 -1.59 1.76 -3.37
C CYS A 153 -0.23 2.29 -2.95
N PHE A 154 0.62 2.65 -3.91
CA PHE A 154 1.93 3.25 -3.64
C PHE A 154 2.83 2.34 -2.80
N TRP A 155 2.62 1.02 -2.96
CA TRP A 155 3.36 0.02 -2.21
C TRP A 155 4.66 -0.32 -2.94
N PRO A 156 5.78 -0.48 -2.21
CA PRO A 156 7.09 -0.77 -2.78
C PRO A 156 7.08 -1.89 -3.78
N ARG A 157 7.78 -1.70 -4.91
CA ARG A 157 8.01 -2.69 -5.99
C ARG A 157 8.37 -4.02 -5.38
N ASN A 158 7.87 -5.11 -5.96
CA ASN A 158 8.43 -6.44 -5.75
C ASN A 158 9.70 -6.51 -6.61
N PRO A 159 10.93 -6.44 -6.06
CA PRO A 159 12.14 -6.53 -6.84
C PRO A 159 12.24 -7.95 -7.34
N GLU A 160 11.81 -8.11 -8.58
CA GLU A 160 11.79 -9.35 -9.33
C GLU A 160 10.96 -10.46 -8.66
N PRO A 161 9.83 -10.88 -9.29
CA PRO A 161 9.10 -12.02 -8.80
C PRO A 161 10.01 -13.23 -8.87
N ASP A 162 10.40 -13.75 -7.70
CA ASP A 162 11.08 -15.02 -7.50
C ASP A 162 10.18 -16.15 -8.03
N GLY A 163 10.22 -16.33 -9.35
CA GLY A 163 9.81 -17.51 -10.07
C GLY A 163 8.68 -17.40 -11.08
N PHE A 164 7.85 -16.34 -11.16
CA PHE A 164 6.73 -16.31 -12.14
C PHE A 164 6.21 -14.90 -12.44
N GLY A 165 7.07 -14.00 -12.93
CA GLY A 165 6.67 -12.67 -13.39
C GLY A 165 5.93 -12.68 -14.72
N VAL A 166 4.78 -13.37 -14.80
CA VAL A 166 3.93 -13.26 -15.98
C VAL A 166 3.46 -11.83 -16.07
N THR A 167 3.91 -11.16 -17.12
CA THR A 167 3.55 -9.79 -17.43
C THR A 167 2.49 -9.82 -18.52
N VAL A 168 1.37 -9.15 -18.29
CA VAL A 168 0.33 -8.92 -19.29
C VAL A 168 0.04 -7.44 -19.39
N LEU A 169 -0.38 -6.97 -20.56
CA LEU A 169 -0.97 -5.65 -20.67
C LEU A 169 -2.40 -5.72 -20.16
N SER A 170 -2.81 -4.74 -19.37
CA SER A 170 -4.16 -4.67 -18.84
C SER A 170 -4.73 -3.26 -19.01
N PRO A 171 -5.99 -3.09 -19.42
CA PRO A 171 -6.59 -1.78 -19.63
C PRO A 171 -6.92 -1.05 -18.31
N SER A 172 -7.00 -1.79 -17.19
CA SER A 172 -7.23 -1.21 -15.87
C SER A 172 -6.67 -2.09 -14.75
N PHE A 173 -6.72 -1.58 -13.53
CA PHE A 173 -6.34 -2.36 -12.35
C PHE A 173 -7.30 -3.51 -12.09
N GLU A 174 -8.60 -3.28 -12.21
CA GLU A 174 -9.64 -4.29 -12.03
C GLU A 174 -9.44 -5.44 -13.01
N GLU A 175 -9.15 -5.15 -14.28
CA GLU A 175 -8.87 -6.17 -15.30
C GLU A 175 -7.55 -6.89 -15.02
N CYS A 176 -6.56 -6.21 -14.42
CA CYS A 176 -5.32 -6.83 -13.95
C CYS A 176 -5.61 -7.85 -12.83
N LEU A 177 -6.49 -7.51 -11.88
CA LEU A 177 -6.90 -8.43 -10.81
C LEU A 177 -7.73 -9.60 -11.32
N LYS A 178 -8.68 -9.36 -12.24
CA LYS A 178 -9.42 -10.44 -12.91
C LYS A 178 -8.49 -11.41 -13.62
N SER A 179 -7.48 -10.87 -14.31
CA SER A 179 -6.48 -11.68 -14.99
C SER A 179 -5.64 -12.51 -14.02
N CYS A 180 -5.32 -11.98 -12.83
CA CYS A 180 -4.70 -12.75 -11.76
C CYS A 180 -5.63 -13.88 -11.26
N ASP A 181 -6.90 -13.59 -11.02
CA ASP A 181 -7.89 -14.59 -10.56
C ASP A 181 -8.15 -15.69 -11.58
N ALA A 182 -8.06 -15.39 -12.88
CA ALA A 182 -8.15 -16.38 -13.95
C ALA A 182 -6.90 -17.28 -14.02
N ARG A 183 -5.77 -16.84 -13.45
CA ARG A 183 -4.47 -17.51 -13.50
C ARG A 183 -4.13 -18.20 -12.18
N ARG A 184 -5.14 -18.86 -11.58
CA ARG A 184 -5.00 -19.73 -10.38
C ARG A 184 -4.12 -20.94 -10.63
N ASP A 185 -4.13 -21.45 -11.87
CA ASP A 185 -3.31 -22.57 -12.33
C ASP A 185 -1.81 -22.31 -12.12
N ILE A 186 -1.37 -21.05 -12.27
CA ILE A 186 0.00 -20.63 -12.00
C ILE A 186 0.18 -20.00 -10.61
N GLY A 187 -0.80 -20.12 -9.71
CA GLY A 187 -0.72 -19.68 -8.32
C GLY A 187 -0.69 -18.17 -8.12
N CYS A 188 -1.34 -17.38 -8.98
CA CYS A 188 -1.41 -15.93 -8.78
C CYS A 188 -2.11 -15.58 -7.45
N ASN A 189 -1.35 -14.96 -6.54
CA ASN A 189 -1.84 -14.46 -5.25
C ASN A 189 -1.66 -12.94 -5.13
N PHE A 190 -0.83 -12.36 -5.99
CA PHE A 190 -0.53 -10.94 -5.99
C PHE A 190 -0.55 -10.47 -7.44
N ALA A 191 -1.17 -9.31 -7.67
CA ALA A 191 -1.05 -8.61 -8.94
C ALA A 191 -0.54 -7.20 -8.69
N THR A 192 0.47 -6.80 -9.43
CA THR A 192 0.99 -5.43 -9.44
C THR A 192 0.68 -4.78 -10.77
N PHE A 193 -0.09 -3.71 -10.75
CA PHE A 193 -0.43 -2.93 -11.92
C PHE A 193 0.39 -1.64 -11.94
N TYR A 194 1.11 -1.43 -13.02
CA TYR A 194 1.90 -0.25 -13.32
C TYR A 194 1.17 0.54 -14.41
N PRO A 195 0.27 1.46 -14.02
CA PRO A 195 -0.45 2.31 -14.97
C PRO A 195 0.53 3.04 -15.90
N GLY A 196 0.27 2.97 -17.21
CA GLY A 196 1.05 3.63 -18.27
C GLY A 196 2.36 2.96 -18.68
N GLN A 197 2.76 1.86 -18.05
CA GLN A 197 3.93 1.11 -18.52
C GLN A 197 3.58 0.15 -19.66
N ASP A 198 4.54 -0.03 -20.58
CA ASP A 198 4.50 -0.95 -21.73
C ASP A 198 3.38 -0.68 -22.76
N VAL A 199 2.82 0.53 -22.79
CA VAL A 199 1.96 0.96 -23.91
C VAL A 199 2.81 0.98 -25.18
N VAL A 200 2.39 0.23 -26.20
CA VAL A 200 3.14 -0.02 -27.44
C VAL A 200 3.75 1.26 -27.99
N ARG A 201 5.08 1.33 -28.11
CA ARG A 201 5.79 2.42 -28.81
C ARG A 201 5.20 2.53 -30.22
N GLY A 202 4.51 3.63 -30.50
CA GLY A 202 4.01 3.95 -31.85
C GLY A 202 2.50 4.17 -31.97
N GLN A 203 1.70 3.97 -30.92
CA GLN A 203 0.30 4.43 -30.91
C GLN A 203 0.23 5.85 -30.35
N SER A 204 -0.27 6.77 -31.18
CA SER A 204 -0.39 8.21 -30.92
C SER A 204 -1.46 8.60 -29.89
N VAL A 205 -2.07 7.61 -29.25
CA VAL A 205 -3.00 7.81 -28.15
C VAL A 205 -2.58 6.85 -27.03
N PRO A 206 -2.20 7.33 -25.84
CA PRO A 206 -1.97 6.45 -24.70
C PRO A 206 -3.32 5.81 -24.35
N ALA A 207 -3.54 4.58 -24.79
CA ALA A 207 -4.72 3.84 -24.39
C ALA A 207 -4.70 3.75 -22.85
N PRO A 208 -5.84 3.98 -22.17
CA PRO A 208 -5.93 3.76 -20.73
C PRO A 208 -5.55 2.30 -20.45
N GLY A 209 -4.48 2.10 -19.68
CA GLY A 209 -3.91 0.78 -19.45
C GLY A 209 -2.55 0.83 -18.78
N GLY A 210 -1.96 -0.34 -18.58
CA GLY A 210 -0.68 -0.48 -17.93
C GLY A 210 -0.17 -1.92 -17.95
N LYS A 211 1.05 -2.08 -17.45
CA LYS A 211 1.69 -3.37 -17.27
C LYS A 211 1.13 -4.02 -16.00
N CYS A 212 0.65 -5.24 -16.10
CA CYS A 212 0.16 -6.04 -14.99
C CYS A 212 1.13 -7.21 -14.77
N VAL A 213 1.65 -7.36 -13.56
CA VAL A 213 2.64 -8.38 -13.19
C VAL A 213 2.03 -9.28 -12.11
N PHE A 214 2.03 -10.58 -12.35
CA PHE A 214 1.55 -11.58 -11.40
C PHE A 214 2.67 -12.10 -10.51
N SER A 215 2.35 -12.46 -9.26
CA SER A 215 3.30 -13.08 -8.34
C SER A 215 2.61 -14.10 -7.43
N LYS A 216 3.36 -15.15 -7.04
CA LYS A 216 2.89 -16.18 -6.10
C LYS A 216 3.10 -15.78 -4.64
N LYS A 217 4.16 -15.02 -4.38
CA LYS A 217 4.61 -14.59 -3.06
C LYS A 217 4.92 -13.10 -3.09
N LEU A 218 4.75 -12.47 -1.92
CA LEU A 218 5.31 -11.15 -1.66
C LEU A 218 6.80 -11.32 -1.42
N SER A 219 7.67 -10.84 -2.31
CA SER A 219 9.10 -10.75 -2.00
C SER A 219 9.30 -9.53 -1.08
N VAL A 220 10.16 -9.69 -0.09
CA VAL A 220 10.27 -8.76 1.05
C VAL A 220 11.29 -7.65 0.79
N ALA A 221 11.81 -7.50 -0.43
CA ALA A 221 12.74 -6.42 -0.70
C ALA A 221 11.95 -5.15 -1.11
N ILE A 222 12.08 -4.12 -0.29
CA ILE A 222 11.18 -2.97 -0.23
C ILE A 222 11.88 -1.80 -0.90
N LEU A 223 11.61 -1.56 -2.19
CA LEU A 223 11.92 -0.26 -2.82
C LEU A 223 10.60 0.43 -3.17
N PRO A 224 10.27 1.60 -2.58
CA PRO A 224 9.01 2.30 -2.84
C PRO A 224 8.85 2.56 -4.35
N ASP A 225 7.85 1.95 -4.98
CA ASP A 225 7.44 2.30 -6.33
C ASP A 225 6.10 3.01 -6.25
N LEU A 226 6.20 4.33 -6.25
CA LEU A 226 5.08 5.25 -6.14
C LEU A 226 4.15 5.17 -7.37
N ASN A 227 4.44 4.31 -8.35
CA ASN A 227 3.69 4.18 -9.60
C ASN A 227 3.03 2.81 -9.75
N ALA A 228 2.90 2.04 -8.68
CA ALA A 228 2.31 0.72 -8.70
C ALA A 228 1.09 0.62 -7.78
N TRP A 229 0.07 -0.08 -8.26
CA TRP A 229 -1.07 -0.53 -7.46
C TRP A 229 -1.02 -2.04 -7.30
N TRP A 230 -1.36 -2.51 -6.13
CA TRP A 230 -1.24 -3.91 -5.76
C TRP A 230 -2.59 -4.43 -5.34
N GLY A 231 -2.97 -5.59 -5.86
CA GLY A 231 -3.99 -6.42 -5.24
C GLY A 231 -3.30 -7.57 -4.56
N VAL A 232 -3.48 -7.66 -3.24
CA VAL A 232 -3.20 -8.88 -2.51
C VAL A 232 -4.49 -9.68 -2.52
N ARG A 233 -4.46 -10.84 -3.16
CA ARG A 233 -5.56 -11.77 -3.09
C ARG A 233 -5.58 -12.33 -1.68
N ASP A 234 -6.61 -11.97 -0.93
CA ASP A 234 -6.87 -12.65 0.32
C ASP A 234 -7.63 -13.93 -0.03
N SER A 235 -7.04 -15.08 0.30
CA SER A 235 -7.71 -16.35 0.14
C SER A 235 -8.96 -16.35 1.02
N MET A 236 -10.10 -16.42 0.36
CA MET A 236 -11.39 -16.48 0.98
C MET A 236 -11.96 -17.88 0.85
N CYS A 237 -12.64 -18.29 1.91
CA CYS A 237 -13.34 -19.55 1.98
C CYS A 237 -14.79 -19.24 1.58
N PRO A 238 -15.21 -19.51 0.33
CA PRO A 238 -16.56 -19.19 -0.11
C PRO A 238 -17.56 -19.99 0.72
N THR A 239 -18.61 -19.34 1.22
CA THR A 239 -19.74 -20.05 1.83
C THR A 239 -20.75 -20.47 0.77
N ARG A 240 -21.55 -21.48 1.10
CA ARG A 240 -22.61 -22.02 0.26
C ARG A 240 -23.66 -20.97 -0.16
N ASP A 241 -23.88 -19.95 0.66
CA ASP A 241 -24.80 -18.84 0.36
C ASP A 241 -24.19 -17.75 -0.54
N GLY A 242 -22.89 -17.80 -0.85
CA GLY A 242 -22.16 -16.80 -1.63
C GLY A 242 -22.13 -15.40 -1.02
N LYS A 243 -22.58 -15.23 0.23
CA LYS A 243 -22.80 -13.93 0.87
C LYS A 243 -21.88 -13.67 2.06
N THR A 244 -21.44 -14.72 2.75
CA THR A 244 -20.62 -14.60 3.96
C THR A 244 -19.19 -15.00 3.65
N VAL A 245 -18.22 -14.11 3.83
CA VAL A 245 -16.87 -14.38 3.35
C VAL A 245 -15.88 -14.42 4.51
N LEU A 246 -15.27 -15.59 4.73
CA LEU A 246 -14.29 -15.81 5.79
C LEU A 246 -12.88 -15.69 5.21
N SER A 247 -12.09 -14.76 5.77
CA SER A 247 -10.67 -14.66 5.45
C SER A 247 -9.93 -15.89 6.00
N GLU A 248 -9.02 -16.47 5.22
CA GLU A 248 -8.02 -17.37 5.79
C GLU A 248 -7.27 -16.69 6.95
N GLY A 249 -6.90 -17.47 7.95
CA GLY A 249 -6.25 -16.97 9.16
C GLY A 249 -7.10 -17.18 10.42
N ILE A 250 -6.94 -16.30 11.40
CA ILE A 250 -7.57 -16.48 12.71
C ILE A 250 -8.97 -15.87 12.69
N SER A 251 -9.99 -16.71 12.88
CA SER A 251 -11.37 -16.30 13.13
C SER A 251 -11.71 -16.49 14.60
N ILE A 252 -12.58 -15.63 15.14
CA ILE A 252 -13.12 -15.74 16.49
C ILE A 252 -14.62 -15.97 16.36
N ASP A 253 -15.13 -17.04 16.94
CA ASP A 253 -16.58 -17.30 16.96
C ASP A 253 -17.30 -16.44 18.03
N ALA A 254 -18.63 -16.51 18.06
CA ALA A 254 -19.43 -15.79 19.06
C ALA A 254 -19.10 -16.19 20.52
N PRO A 255 -18.76 -17.48 20.81
CA PRO A 255 -18.18 -17.90 22.09
C PRO A 255 -16.78 -17.36 22.43
N GLY A 256 -16.07 -16.67 21.53
CA GLY A 256 -14.72 -16.16 21.76
C GLY A 256 -13.58 -17.15 21.44
N ARG A 257 -13.91 -18.33 20.91
CA ARG A 257 -12.96 -19.37 20.54
C ARG A 257 -12.27 -19.01 19.24
N LYS A 258 -10.96 -19.30 19.18
CA LYS A 258 -10.14 -18.96 18.02
C LYS A 258 -9.97 -20.16 17.11
N TYR A 259 -10.26 -19.97 15.84
CA TYR A 259 -10.08 -20.93 14.76
C TYR A 259 -9.02 -20.44 13.76
N GLU A 260 -8.10 -21.31 13.35
CA GLU A 260 -7.30 -21.12 12.15
C GLU A 260 -8.06 -21.69 10.95
N ILE A 261 -8.50 -20.81 10.05
CA ILE A 261 -9.22 -21.13 8.82
C ILE A 261 -8.24 -21.25 7.64
N LYS A 262 -8.36 -22.33 6.88
CA LYS A 262 -7.65 -22.59 5.62
C LYS A 262 -8.62 -23.10 4.55
N CYS A 263 -8.58 -22.51 3.37
CA CYS A 263 -9.43 -22.86 2.26
C CYS A 263 -8.77 -23.92 1.39
N ASN A 264 -9.60 -24.68 0.67
CA ASN A 264 -9.20 -25.82 -0.16
C ASN A 264 -8.28 -26.82 0.57
N SER A 265 -8.48 -26.93 1.88
CA SER A 265 -7.67 -27.75 2.77
C SER A 265 -8.55 -28.78 3.46
N ASP A 266 -7.98 -29.96 3.64
CA ASP A 266 -8.58 -31.06 4.38
C ASP A 266 -7.65 -31.47 5.54
N TRP A 267 -8.20 -32.20 6.49
CA TRP A 267 -7.47 -33.06 7.41
C TRP A 267 -7.76 -34.50 7.04
N LEU A 268 -6.76 -35.20 6.51
CA LEU A 268 -6.88 -36.63 6.35
C LEU A 268 -6.99 -37.28 7.72
N GLU A 269 -7.98 -38.17 7.82
CA GLU A 269 -8.21 -39.03 8.98
C GLU A 269 -8.59 -38.21 10.23
N ASN A 270 -8.95 -38.89 11.31
CA ASN A 270 -9.43 -38.28 12.56
C ASN A 270 -10.83 -37.66 12.52
N ASP A 271 -11.65 -38.08 11.57
CA ASP A 271 -13.09 -37.89 11.72
C ASP A 271 -13.52 -38.50 13.04
N LEU A 272 -14.30 -37.74 13.82
CA LEU A 272 -15.04 -38.33 14.92
C LEU A 272 -15.94 -39.41 14.31
N GLU A 273 -16.10 -40.56 14.99
CA GLU A 273 -16.90 -41.70 14.49
C GLU A 273 -18.38 -41.35 14.18
N GLU A 274 -18.78 -40.12 14.49
CA GLU A 274 -20.10 -39.61 14.17
C GLU A 274 -20.24 -39.23 12.70
N GLU A 275 -21.42 -39.46 12.15
CA GLU A 275 -21.71 -39.13 10.77
C GLU A 275 -21.55 -37.64 10.48
N PRO A 276 -21.06 -37.27 9.28
CA PRO A 276 -21.00 -35.89 8.83
C PRO A 276 -22.38 -35.23 8.90
N ARG A 277 -22.43 -33.98 9.36
CA ARG A 277 -23.68 -33.21 9.47
C ARG A 277 -23.86 -32.29 8.28
N GLN A 278 -25.08 -32.13 7.78
CA GLN A 278 -25.37 -31.07 6.82
C GLN A 278 -25.61 -29.75 7.55
N THR A 279 -24.90 -28.71 7.16
CA THR A 279 -25.06 -27.35 7.65
C THR A 279 -25.06 -26.36 6.48
N ASP A 280 -25.84 -25.28 6.61
CA ASP A 280 -25.94 -24.27 5.55
C ASP A 280 -24.73 -23.32 5.54
N THR A 281 -24.02 -23.21 6.66
CA THR A 281 -22.86 -22.34 6.82
C THR A 281 -21.72 -23.02 7.57
N LEU A 282 -20.50 -22.53 7.36
CA LEU A 282 -19.35 -22.90 8.19
C LEU A 282 -19.58 -22.50 9.65
N SER A 283 -20.15 -21.33 9.92
CA SER A 283 -20.45 -20.90 11.30
C SER A 283 -21.36 -21.88 12.03
N ALA A 284 -22.38 -22.44 11.35
CA ALA A 284 -23.20 -23.49 11.92
C ALA A 284 -22.39 -24.77 12.19
N CYS A 285 -21.50 -25.17 11.27
CA CYS A 285 -20.58 -26.30 11.45
C CYS A 285 -19.63 -26.11 12.64
N LEU A 286 -19.09 -24.89 12.83
CA LEU A 286 -18.24 -24.53 13.97
C LEU A 286 -19.03 -24.62 15.29
N ASN A 287 -20.25 -24.06 15.33
CA ASN A 287 -21.11 -24.13 16.50
C ASN A 287 -21.43 -25.58 16.91
N GLU A 288 -21.60 -26.49 15.94
CA GLU A 288 -21.78 -27.92 16.25
C GLU A 288 -20.48 -28.53 16.82
N CYS A 289 -19.31 -28.18 16.30
CA CYS A 289 -18.03 -28.58 16.86
C CYS A 289 -17.85 -28.06 18.30
N ASP A 290 -18.35 -26.86 18.60
CA ASP A 290 -18.30 -26.29 19.95
C ASP A 290 -19.13 -27.05 20.96
N ARG A 291 -20.28 -27.58 20.53
CA ARG A 291 -21.15 -28.43 21.38
C ARG A 291 -20.56 -29.80 21.64
N ARG A 292 -19.69 -30.30 20.74
CA ARG A 292 -19.04 -31.62 20.79
C ARG A 292 -17.72 -31.62 21.56
N GLN A 293 -17.49 -30.61 22.40
CA GLN A 293 -16.33 -30.57 23.27
C GLN A 293 -16.39 -31.68 24.33
N PRO A 294 -15.24 -32.20 24.79
CA PRO A 294 -13.86 -31.80 24.43
C PRO A 294 -13.31 -32.49 23.17
N HIS A 295 -14.13 -33.29 22.49
CA HIS A 295 -13.68 -34.22 21.45
C HIS A 295 -13.46 -33.54 20.11
N CYS A 296 -14.22 -32.50 19.76
CA CYS A 296 -13.99 -31.78 18.51
C CYS A 296 -12.83 -30.77 18.62
N ARG A 297 -11.83 -30.89 17.76
CA ARG A 297 -10.65 -30.00 17.66
C ARG A 297 -10.67 -29.12 16.41
N GLY A 298 -11.67 -29.31 15.56
CA GLY A 298 -11.94 -28.49 14.40
C GLY A 298 -12.87 -29.21 13.44
N VAL A 299 -13.03 -28.63 12.26
CA VAL A 299 -13.93 -29.15 11.23
C VAL A 299 -13.28 -29.06 9.86
N VAL A 300 -13.74 -29.92 8.96
CA VAL A 300 -13.64 -29.71 7.52
C VAL A 300 -15.06 -29.56 7.00
N TRP A 301 -15.33 -28.49 6.26
CA TRP A 301 -16.65 -28.18 5.74
C TRP A 301 -16.64 -28.12 4.21
N SER A 302 -17.51 -28.91 3.59
CA SER A 302 -17.70 -28.95 2.14
C SER A 302 -18.66 -27.86 1.71
N ILE A 303 -18.16 -26.93 0.90
CA ILE A 303 -18.92 -25.77 0.41
C ILE A 303 -20.04 -26.22 -0.54
N SER A 304 -19.74 -27.18 -1.42
CA SER A 304 -20.69 -27.66 -2.44
C SER A 304 -21.84 -28.46 -1.84
N GLN A 305 -21.55 -29.26 -0.81
CA GLN A 305 -22.54 -30.15 -0.20
C GLN A 305 -23.14 -29.58 1.07
N GLY A 306 -22.49 -28.61 1.72
CA GLY A 306 -22.83 -28.16 3.07
C GLY A 306 -22.42 -29.16 4.16
N THR A 307 -21.55 -30.12 3.84
CA THR A 307 -21.24 -31.24 4.75
C THR A 307 -20.12 -30.88 5.73
N CYS A 308 -20.40 -31.00 7.02
CA CYS A 308 -19.52 -30.74 8.15
C CYS A 308 -18.94 -32.05 8.68
N PHE A 309 -17.63 -32.20 8.51
CA PHE A 309 -16.83 -33.31 9.03
C PHE A 309 -16.15 -32.86 10.33
N PHE A 310 -16.53 -33.46 11.45
CA PHE A 310 -15.96 -33.12 12.76
C PHE A 310 -14.67 -33.88 12.99
N LYS A 311 -13.65 -33.19 13.50
CA LYS A 311 -12.29 -33.72 13.57
C LYS A 311 -11.81 -33.65 15.01
N GLY A 312 -11.38 -34.77 15.58
CA GLY A 312 -11.09 -34.86 17.03
C GLY A 312 -9.70 -35.34 17.44
N GLY A 313 -8.99 -36.00 16.53
CA GLY A 313 -7.65 -36.53 16.77
C GLY A 313 -6.56 -35.45 16.79
N LYS A 314 -5.30 -35.88 17.01
CA LYS A 314 -4.13 -35.03 16.76
C LYS A 314 -4.20 -34.55 15.30
N PRO A 315 -3.70 -33.35 14.98
CA PRO A 315 -3.70 -32.87 13.60
C PRO A 315 -3.04 -33.93 12.70
N GLY A 316 -3.85 -34.61 11.89
CA GLY A 316 -3.36 -35.59 10.92
C GLY A 316 -2.50 -34.91 9.86
N VAL A 317 -1.95 -35.70 8.95
CA VAL A 317 -1.21 -35.16 7.81
C VAL A 317 -2.12 -34.19 7.06
N ILE A 318 -1.70 -32.94 6.99
CA ILE A 318 -2.37 -31.92 6.19
C ILE A 318 -2.05 -32.23 4.73
N VAL A 319 -3.06 -32.60 3.94
CA VAL A 319 -2.88 -32.72 2.50
C VAL A 319 -3.39 -31.49 1.79
N PRO A 320 -2.64 -31.00 0.78
CA PRO A 320 -3.17 -30.02 -0.15
C PRO A 320 -4.33 -30.61 -0.96
N SER A 321 -5.36 -29.79 -1.17
CA SER A 321 -6.26 -29.82 -2.32
C SER A 321 -7.36 -30.89 -2.36
N ARG A 322 -8.52 -30.50 -1.82
CA ARG A 322 -9.77 -30.63 -2.57
C ARG A 322 -10.40 -29.24 -2.69
N PRO A 323 -10.55 -28.70 -3.91
CA PRO A 323 -11.29 -27.46 -4.12
C PRO A 323 -12.67 -27.54 -3.46
N GLY A 324 -13.06 -26.48 -2.76
CA GLY A 324 -14.38 -26.43 -2.10
C GLY A 324 -14.45 -27.05 -0.71
N LEU A 325 -13.33 -27.42 -0.08
CA LEU A 325 -13.27 -27.73 1.35
C LEU A 325 -12.71 -26.57 2.16
N ILE A 326 -13.28 -26.31 3.34
CA ILE A 326 -12.76 -25.32 4.29
C ILE A 326 -12.40 -26.04 5.58
N ARG A 327 -11.15 -25.89 5.99
CA ARG A 327 -10.65 -26.40 7.26
C ARG A 327 -10.67 -25.29 8.30
N ALA A 328 -11.18 -25.58 9.49
CA ALA A 328 -11.09 -24.68 10.62
C ALA A 328 -10.58 -25.44 11.85
N LYS A 329 -9.41 -25.05 12.35
CA LYS A 329 -8.74 -25.67 13.49
C LYS A 329 -8.89 -24.83 14.74
N VAL A 330 -9.32 -25.42 15.86
CA VAL A 330 -9.28 -24.72 17.16
C VAL A 330 -7.83 -24.47 17.55
N ILE A 331 -7.46 -23.19 17.76
CA ILE A 331 -6.11 -22.78 18.18
C ILE A 331 -6.07 -22.17 19.58
N ALA A 332 -7.20 -21.67 20.10
CA ALA A 332 -7.34 -21.22 21.48
C ALA A 332 -8.80 -21.32 21.93
N LYS A 333 -9.00 -21.55 23.22
CA LYS A 333 -10.29 -21.43 23.90
C LYS A 333 -10.47 -20.03 24.46
#